data_AF-A0A9P1NZW4-F1
#
_entry.id   AF-A0A9P1NZW4-F1
#
_cell.length_a   1.000
_cell.length_b   1.000
_cell.length_c   1.000
_cell.angle_alpha   90.00
_cell.angle_beta   90.00
_cell.angle_gamma   90.00
#
_symmetry.space_group_name_H-M   'P 1'
#
loop_
_entity.id
_entity.type
_entity.pdbx_description
1 polymer ?
#
loop_
_entity_poly.entity_id
_entity_poly.type
_entity_poly.pdbx_seq_one_letter_code
_entity_poly.pdbx_strand_id
1 'polypeptide(L)'
;MNELNRLRDTLRPHLPWHGARLNFVCLFLMALFQTKTVNLMEIATVFANPVQISSNYQRLQRFFREFKFDRAEIARFVVSLIDIPQPWTGLLVSTAPVGLSVKPISTS
;
A
#
# COMPACT_ATOMS: atom_id res chain seq x y z
N MET A 1 4.63 2.85 -21.29
CA MET A 1 5.87 2.37 -20.64
C MET A 1 6.51 3.42 -19.73
N ASN A 2 6.56 4.71 -20.11
CA ASN A 2 7.21 5.77 -19.31
C ASN A 2 6.60 5.98 -17.91
N GLU A 3 5.28 6.02 -17.79
CA GLU A 3 4.60 6.23 -16.49
C GLU A 3 4.82 5.07 -15.51
N LEU A 4 4.88 3.84 -16.01
CA LEU A 4 5.15 2.67 -15.19
C LEU A 4 6.59 2.67 -14.67
N ASN A 5 7.56 3.07 -15.49
CA ASN A 5 8.95 3.20 -15.05
C ASN A 5 9.10 4.31 -14.00
N ARG A 6 8.43 5.45 -14.18
CA ARG A 6 8.39 6.53 -13.18
C ARG A 6 7.81 6.06 -11.85
N LEU A 7 6.64 5.43 -11.89
CA LEU A 7 6.00 4.89 -10.68
C LEU A 7 6.90 3.88 -9.96
N ARG A 8 7.56 3.00 -10.72
CA ARG A 8 8.52 2.04 -10.17
C ARG A 8 9.71 2.73 -9.52
N ASP A 9 10.27 3.75 -10.15
CA ASP A 9 11.42 4.48 -9.63
C ASP A 9 11.05 5.30 -8.38
N THR A 10 9.82 5.82 -8.29
CA THR A 10 9.27 6.43 -7.08
C THR A 10 9.05 5.42 -5.96
N LEU A 11 8.57 4.20 -6.25
CA LEU A 11 8.28 3.17 -5.24
C LEU A 11 9.55 2.48 -4.71
N ARG A 12 10.58 2.36 -5.54
CA ARG A 12 11.84 1.65 -5.24
C ARG A 12 12.54 2.08 -3.94
N PRO A 13 12.66 3.38 -3.60
CA PRO A 13 13.30 3.79 -2.35
C PRO A 13 12.47 3.46 -1.10
N HIS A 14 11.15 3.33 -1.22
CA HIS A 14 10.26 3.10 -0.07
C HIS A 14 9.95 1.62 0.18
N LEU A 15 10.07 0.79 -0.86
CA LEU A 15 9.72 -0.63 -0.83
C LEU A 15 10.94 -1.47 -1.24
N PRO A 16 11.57 -2.22 -0.32
CA PRO A 16 12.72 -3.08 -0.59
C PRO A 16 12.32 -4.38 -1.32
N TRP A 17 11.41 -4.29 -2.30
CA TRP A 17 10.86 -5.45 -3.00
C TRP A 17 11.65 -5.75 -4.28
N HIS A 18 11.66 -7.02 -4.68
CA HIS A 18 12.24 -7.43 -5.96
C HIS A 18 11.56 -6.73 -7.14
N GLY A 19 12.34 -6.41 -8.19
CA GLY A 19 11.85 -5.64 -9.34
C GLY A 19 10.62 -6.21 -10.03
N ALA A 20 10.47 -7.54 -10.08
CA ALA A 20 9.27 -8.19 -10.61
C ALA A 20 8.02 -7.91 -9.76
N ARG A 21 8.16 -7.86 -8.43
CA ARG A 21 7.06 -7.54 -7.49
C ARG A 21 6.68 -6.06 -7.58
N LEU A 22 7.67 -5.17 -7.65
CA LEU A 22 7.43 -3.74 -7.88
C LEU A 22 6.70 -3.51 -9.20
N ASN A 23 7.13 -4.16 -10.28
CA ASN A 23 6.48 -4.06 -11.57
C ASN A 23 5.01 -4.54 -11.51
N PHE A 24 4.77 -5.67 -10.83
CA PHE A 24 3.41 -6.17 -10.61
C PHE A 24 2.55 -5.15 -9.85
N VAL A 25 3.07 -4.56 -8.76
CA VAL A 25 2.33 -3.56 -7.98
C VAL A 25 2.07 -2.30 -8.78
N CYS A 26 3.01 -1.84 -9.62
CA CYS A 26 2.78 -0.72 -10.54
C CYS A 26 1.61 -1.01 -11.50
N LEU A 27 1.60 -2.19 -12.13
CA LEU A 27 0.52 -2.62 -13.01
C LEU A 27 -0.81 -2.73 -12.28
N PHE A 28 -0.78 -3.27 -11.06
CA PHE A 28 -1.95 -3.41 -10.20
C PHE A 28 -2.53 -2.05 -9.80
N LEU A 29 -1.70 -1.09 -9.40
CA LEU A 29 -2.13 0.27 -9.06
C LEU A 29 -2.75 0.99 -10.27
N MET A 30 -2.15 0.85 -11.45
CA MET A 30 -2.72 1.40 -12.69
C MET A 30 -4.10 0.81 -12.99
N ALA A 31 -4.25 -0.51 -12.84
CA ALA A 31 -5.53 -1.19 -13.03
C ALA A 31 -6.57 -0.79 -11.97
N LEU A 32 -6.16 -0.57 -10.71
CA LEU A 32 -7.00 -0.03 -9.64
C LEU A 32 -7.48 1.39 -9.95
N PHE A 33 -6.62 2.27 -10.47
CA PHE A 33 -7.03 3.63 -10.84
C PHE A 33 -8.04 3.65 -11.99
N GLN A 34 -7.95 2.67 -12.89
CA GLN A 34 -8.89 2.53 -14.00
C GLN A 34 -10.24 1.96 -13.56
N THR A 35 -10.23 0.88 -12.79
CA THR A 35 -11.46 0.19 -12.31
C THR A 35 -12.14 0.94 -11.17
N LYS A 36 -11.38 1.63 -10.32
CA LYS A 36 -11.83 2.25 -9.06
C LYS A 36 -12.47 1.25 -8.09
N THR A 37 -12.24 -0.04 -8.28
CA THR A 37 -12.75 -1.10 -7.41
C THR A 37 -11.62 -2.06 -7.07
N VAL A 38 -11.76 -2.77 -5.95
CA VAL A 38 -10.81 -3.81 -5.53
C VAL A 38 -11.23 -5.20 -6.04
N ASN A 39 -12.22 -5.26 -6.95
CA ASN A 39 -12.69 -6.53 -7.51
C ASN A 39 -11.62 -7.10 -8.46
N LEU A 40 -10.94 -8.17 -8.02
CA LEU A 40 -9.88 -8.80 -8.81
C LEU A 40 -10.34 -9.27 -10.20
N MET A 41 -11.63 -9.59 -10.37
CA MET A 41 -12.18 -9.97 -11.68
C MET A 41 -12.28 -8.77 -12.61
N GLU A 42 -12.72 -7.62 -12.11
CA GLU A 42 -12.73 -6.36 -12.88
C GLU A 42 -11.30 -5.86 -13.16
N ILE A 43 -10.39 -6.01 -12.20
CA ILE A 43 -8.97 -5.65 -12.39
C ILE A 43 -8.34 -6.54 -13.48
N ALA A 44 -8.72 -7.82 -13.54
CA ALA A 44 -8.19 -8.74 -14.56
C ALA A 44 -8.61 -8.39 -16.00
N THR A 45 -9.73 -7.67 -16.20
CA THR A 45 -10.20 -7.27 -17.53
C THR A 45 -9.36 -6.13 -18.11
N VAL A 46 -8.87 -5.23 -17.25
CA VAL A 46 -8.05 -4.08 -17.64
C VAL A 46 -6.54 -4.33 -17.50
N PHE A 47 -6.15 -5.47 -16.95
CA PHE A 47 -4.76 -5.79 -16.72
C PHE A 47 -4.00 -5.88 -18.04
N ALA A 48 -2.86 -5.18 -18.13
CA ALA A 48 -2.17 -4.75 -19.37
C ALA A 48 -1.63 -5.86 -20.31
N ASN A 49 -2.04 -7.12 -20.15
CA ASN A 49 -1.60 -8.23 -21.00
C ASN A 49 -2.74 -8.73 -21.90
N PRO A 50 -2.50 -8.93 -23.22
CA PRO A 50 -3.49 -9.45 -24.18
C PRO A 50 -3.79 -10.96 -23.99
N VAL A 51 -3.56 -11.50 -22.80
CA VAL A 51 -3.84 -12.91 -22.44
C VAL A 51 -5.29 -13.03 -21.98
N GLN A 52 -5.85 -14.24 -22.04
CA GLN A 52 -7.17 -14.56 -21.49
C GLN A 52 -7.33 -14.02 -20.07
N ILE A 53 -8.45 -13.34 -19.81
CA ILE A 53 -8.78 -12.69 -18.52
C ILE A 53 -8.62 -13.65 -17.34
N SER A 54 -8.96 -14.93 -17.53
CA SER A 54 -8.77 -15.99 -16.54
C SER A 54 -7.31 -16.17 -16.09
N SER A 55 -6.35 -16.01 -17.00
CA SER A 55 -4.91 -16.10 -16.69
C SER A 55 -4.44 -14.88 -15.89
N ASN A 56 -4.91 -13.68 -16.23
CA ASN A 56 -4.63 -12.47 -15.45
C ASN A 56 -5.22 -12.58 -14.04
N TYR A 57 -6.45 -13.10 -13.91
CA TYR A 57 -7.07 -13.38 -12.62
C TYR A 57 -6.25 -14.37 -11.78
N GLN A 58 -5.80 -15.49 -12.37
CA GLN A 58 -4.92 -16.43 -11.67
C GLN A 58 -3.59 -15.80 -11.25
N ARG A 59 -3.00 -14.93 -12.09
CA ARG A 59 -1.77 -14.20 -11.75
C ARG A 59 -1.98 -13.27 -10.54
N LEU A 60 -3.08 -12.53 -10.51
CA LEU A 60 -3.46 -11.70 -9.36
C LEU A 60 -3.59 -12.57 -8.10
N GLN A 61 -4.34 -13.67 -8.18
CA GLN A 61 -4.52 -14.59 -7.04
C GLN A 61 -3.20 -15.20 -6.55
N ARG A 62 -2.31 -15.65 -7.45
CA ARG A 62 -1.00 -16.19 -7.08
C ARG A 62 -0.17 -15.14 -6.36
N PHE A 63 -0.15 -13.91 -6.85
CA PHE A 63 0.57 -12.83 -6.19
C PHE A 63 0.07 -12.61 -4.75
N PHE A 64 -1.24 -12.43 -4.55
CA PHE A 64 -1.79 -12.22 -3.20
C PHE A 64 -1.66 -13.45 -2.28
N ARG A 65 -1.53 -14.65 -2.85
CA ARG A 65 -1.31 -15.88 -2.08
C ARG A 65 0.14 -16.04 -1.63
N GLU A 66 1.09 -15.74 -2.52
CA GLU A 66 2.52 -15.93 -2.28
C GLU A 66 3.16 -14.73 -1.58
N PHE A 67 2.61 -13.53 -1.78
CA PHE A 67 3.15 -12.30 -1.24
C PHE A 67 2.45 -11.87 0.04
N LYS A 68 3.14 -12.00 1.17
CA LYS A 68 2.71 -11.43 2.45
C LYS A 68 3.24 -10.01 2.56
N PHE A 69 2.34 -9.05 2.66
CA PHE A 69 2.68 -7.67 2.92
C PHE A 69 3.08 -7.50 4.39
N ASP A 70 4.30 -7.02 4.64
CA ASP A 70 4.67 -6.56 5.98
C ASP A 70 3.91 -5.26 6.27
N ARG A 71 3.06 -5.29 7.29
CA ARG A 71 2.24 -4.15 7.72
C ARG A 71 3.13 -2.96 8.11
N ALA A 72 4.32 -3.21 8.69
CA ALA A 72 5.24 -2.15 9.05
C ALA A 72 5.90 -1.51 7.83
N GLU A 73 6.23 -2.29 6.80
CA GLU A 73 6.73 -1.75 5.51
C GLU A 73 5.68 -0.87 4.83
N ILE A 74 4.44 -1.35 4.74
CA ILE A 74 3.35 -0.58 4.15
C ILE A 74 3.04 0.67 4.97
N ALA A 75 3.06 0.60 6.30
CA ALA A 75 2.86 1.77 7.15
C ALA A 75 3.95 2.83 6.95
N ARG A 76 5.23 2.42 6.89
CA ARG A 76 6.35 3.34 6.58
C ARG A 76 6.20 3.98 5.21
N PHE A 77 5.81 3.20 4.20
CA PHE A 77 5.55 3.71 2.86
C PHE A 77 4.44 4.76 2.86
N VAL A 78 3.28 4.45 3.47
CA VAL A 78 2.15 5.39 3.54
C VAL A 78 2.52 6.66 4.31
N VAL A 79 3.23 6.53 5.44
CA VAL A 79 3.73 7.68 6.21
C VAL A 79 4.66 8.55 5.36
N SER A 80 5.58 7.94 4.60
CA SER A 80 6.48 8.68 3.72
C SER A 80 5.79 9.37 2.54
N LEU A 81 4.60 8.92 2.15
CA LEU A 81 3.82 9.53 1.07
C LEU A 81 2.98 10.73 1.53
N ILE A 82 2.47 10.70 2.77
CA ILE A 82 1.49 11.69 3.24
C ILE A 82 2.18 12.91 3.90
N ASP A 83 3.51 12.91 4.04
CA ASP A 83 4.32 13.99 4.65
C ASP A 83 3.65 14.60 5.90
N ILE A 84 3.19 13.72 6.78
CA ILE A 84 2.35 14.12 7.92
C ILE A 84 3.23 14.90 8.90
N PRO A 85 2.90 16.16 9.20
CA PRO A 85 3.63 16.94 10.17
C PRO A 85 3.50 16.28 11.55
N GLN A 86 4.65 16.01 12.16
CA GLN A 86 4.75 15.58 13.56
C GLN A 86 4.01 16.59 14.45
N PRO A 87 3.33 16.18 15.54
CA PRO A 87 3.43 14.87 16.18
C PRO A 87 2.18 13.96 15.99
N TRP A 88 2.44 12.67 15.79
CA TRP A 88 1.45 11.58 15.63
C TRP A 88 0.63 11.26 16.89
N THR A 89 0.84 12.00 17.98
CA THR A 89 0.21 11.80 19.29
C THR A 89 -1.31 12.01 19.28
N GLY A 90 -1.87 12.62 18.24
CA GLY A 90 -3.31 12.87 18.13
C GLY A 90 -4.17 11.68 17.68
N LEU A 91 -3.60 10.64 17.05
CA LEU A 91 -4.41 9.53 16.50
C LEU A 91 -4.60 8.35 17.46
N LEU A 92 -3.80 8.26 18.53
CA LEU A 92 -3.94 7.22 19.56
C LEU A 92 -4.91 7.60 20.70
N VAL A 93 -5.40 8.84 20.77
CA VAL A 93 -6.34 9.30 21.80
C VAL A 93 -7.72 9.55 21.20
N SER A 94 -8.37 8.50 20.70
CA SER A 94 -9.83 8.49 20.51
C SER A 94 -10.42 7.09 20.66
N THR A 95 -9.83 6.25 21.51
CA THR A 95 -10.45 5.02 22.01
C THR A 95 -10.25 4.79 23.50
N ALA A 96 -9.61 5.73 24.22
CA ALA A 96 -9.61 5.72 25.68
C ALA A 96 -10.86 6.46 26.18
N PRO A 97 -11.73 5.84 26.99
CA PRO A 97 -12.79 6.58 27.66
C PRO A 97 -12.16 7.67 28.52
N VAL A 98 -12.68 8.89 28.37
CA VAL A 98 -12.37 10.08 29.18
C VAL A 98 -12.36 9.69 30.65
N GLY A 99 -11.18 9.71 31.29
CA GLY A 99 -11.08 9.48 32.72
C GLY A 99 -9.78 8.89 33.23
N LEU A 100 -8.61 9.41 32.84
CA LEU A 100 -7.44 9.28 33.71
C LEU A 100 -6.65 10.58 33.74
N SER A 101 -6.85 11.32 34.83
CA SER A 101 -6.03 12.46 35.22
C SER A 101 -4.62 11.96 35.53
N VAL A 102 -3.67 12.25 34.66
CA VAL A 102 -2.25 12.05 34.96
C VAL A 102 -1.67 13.42 35.32
N LYS A 103 -1.59 13.69 36.63
CA LYS A 103 -0.81 14.81 37.17
C LYS A 103 0.68 14.59 36.85
N PRO A 104 1.44 15.63 36.48
CA PRO A 104 2.87 15.51 36.30
C PRO A 104 3.56 15.24 37.64
N ILE A 105 4.40 14.20 37.67
CA ILE A 105 5.31 13.91 38.78
C ILE A 105 6.42 14.95 38.73
N SER A 106 6.44 15.89 39.67
CA SER A 106 7.63 16.71 39.93
C SER A 106 8.63 15.85 40.70
N THR A 107 9.73 15.50 40.07
CA THR A 107 10.92 15.06 40.80
C THR A 107 11.71 16.29 41.24
N SER A 108 11.73 16.49 42.55
CA SER A 108 12.71 17.31 43.27
C SER A 108 14.09 16.68 43.24
#